data_AF-A0A6B3CY00-F1
#
_entry.id   AF-A0A6B3CY00-F1
#
_cell.length_a   1.000
_cell.length_b   1.000
_cell.length_c   1.000
_cell.angle_alpha   90.00
_cell.angle_beta   90.00
_cell.angle_gamma   90.00
#
_symmetry.space_group_name_H-M   'P 1'
#
loop_
_entity.id
_entity.type
_entity.pdbx_description
1 polymer ?
#
loop_
_entity_poly.entity_id
_entity_poly.type
_entity_poly.pdbx_seq_one_letter_code
_entity_poly.pdbx_strand_id
1 'polypeptide(L)'
;FADFAVVVARMADSEETYSAFLVDLDTPGCRVLEGAVPMSGQRMEGDLVFEDCRVPVANLLGEAGQGLRIGIGRITLNRLLHCPSLIGAARRAWDLSVAHAKTRVA
;
A
#
# COMPACT_ATOMS: atom_id res chain seq x y z
N PHE A 1 -6.76 -2.26 11.55
CA PHE A 1 -5.49 -1.74 11.00
C PHE A 1 -4.53 -2.90 10.81
N ALA A 2 -3.42 -2.71 10.10
CA ALA A 2 -2.48 -3.78 9.83
C ALA A 2 -1.73 -4.20 11.11
N ASP A 3 -1.40 -5.49 11.23
CA ASP A 3 -0.58 -6.02 12.33
C ASP A 3 0.91 -6.04 11.96
N PHE A 4 1.21 -6.09 10.66
CA PHE A 4 2.55 -6.07 10.10
C PHE A 4 2.60 -5.28 8.79
N ALA A 5 3.79 -4.86 8.38
CA ALA A 5 4.07 -4.23 7.10
C ALA A 5 5.13 -4.99 6.31
N VAL A 6 4.99 -4.97 4.98
CA VAL A 6 6.08 -5.37 4.07
C VAL A 6 6.91 -4.14 3.76
N VAL A 7 8.12 -4.08 4.30
CA VAL A 7 9.02 -2.93 4.19
C VAL A 7 10.14 -3.24 3.21
N VAL A 8 10.28 -2.42 2.18
CA VAL A 8 11.44 -2.46 1.28
C VAL A 8 12.47 -1.47 1.82
N ALA A 9 13.63 -1.97 2.21
CA ALA A 9 14.71 -1.17 2.76
C ALA A 9 16.00 -1.35 1.95
N ARG A 10 16.78 -0.28 1.85
CA ARG A 10 18.11 -0.30 1.24
C ARG A 10 19.10 -1.02 2.15
N MET A 11 19.92 -1.88 1.58
CA MET A 11 20.95 -2.61 2.30
C MET A 11 22.21 -1.75 2.51
N ALA A 12 22.97 -2.02 3.57
CA ALA A 12 24.13 -1.19 3.93
C ALA A 12 25.37 -1.45 3.06
N ASP A 13 25.45 -2.61 2.42
CA ASP A 13 26.57 -3.07 1.60
C ASP A 13 26.57 -2.49 0.17
N SER A 14 25.46 -1.91 -0.27
CA SER A 14 25.32 -1.34 -1.62
C SER A 14 24.20 -0.29 -1.68
N GLU A 15 24.46 0.83 -2.36
CA GLU A 15 23.46 1.90 -2.53
C GLU A 15 22.27 1.51 -3.42
N GLU A 16 22.43 0.49 -4.26
CA GLU A 16 21.42 0.05 -5.23
C GLU A 16 20.74 -1.26 -4.83
N THR A 17 21.11 -1.85 -3.69
CA THR A 17 20.58 -3.13 -3.24
C THR A 17 19.47 -2.93 -2.23
N TYR A 18 18.31 -3.52 -2.50
CA TYR A 18 17.11 -3.41 -1.65
C TYR A 18 16.62 -4.80 -1.28
N SER A 19 16.21 -4.98 -0.03
CA SER A 19 15.57 -6.21 0.46
C SER A 19 14.18 -5.91 1.01
N ALA A 20 13.30 -6.91 0.99
CA ALA A 20 11.96 -6.80 1.55
C ALA A 20 11.88 -7.58 2.87
N PHE A 21 11.23 -7.00 3.87
CA PHE A 21 11.10 -7.58 5.20
C PHE A 21 9.64 -7.56 5.64
N LEU A 22 9.21 -8.59 6.36
CA LEU A 22 7.96 -8.57 7.12
C LEU A 22 8.23 -8.01 8.51
N VAL A 23 7.67 -6.85 8.83
CA VAL A 23 7.91 -6.16 10.09
C VAL A 23 6.61 -6.05 10.86
N ASP A 24 6.56 -6.69 12.03
CA ASP A 24 5.43 -6.55 12.95
C ASP A 24 5.39 -5.12 13.49
N LEU A 25 4.21 -4.49 13.52
CA LEU A 25 4.09 -3.07 13.87
C LEU A 25 4.28 -2.79 15.37
N ASP A 26 4.35 -3.82 16.19
CA ASP A 26 4.72 -3.76 17.61
C ASP A 26 6.23 -4.00 17.85
N THR A 27 7.01 -4.23 16.78
CA THR A 27 8.47 -4.41 16.89
C THR A 27 9.10 -3.18 17.55
N PRO A 28 9.95 -3.35 18.59
CA PRO A 28 10.65 -2.23 19.21
C PRO A 28 11.40 -1.38 18.16
N GLY A 29 11.19 -0.07 18.22
CA GLY A 29 11.73 0.88 17.24
C GLY A 29 10.82 1.13 16.02
N CYS A 30 9.70 0.41 15.88
CA CYS A 30 8.64 0.74 14.92
C CYS A 30 7.58 1.62 15.61
N ARG A 31 7.19 2.73 14.96
CA ARG A 31 6.10 3.60 15.41
C ARG A 31 5.14 3.85 14.26
N VAL A 32 3.85 3.67 14.51
CA VAL A 32 2.78 4.03 13.58
C VAL A 32 2.25 5.40 13.97
N LEU A 33 2.36 6.36 13.07
CA LEU A 33 1.81 7.70 13.23
C LEU A 33 0.50 7.84 12.46
N GLU A 34 -0.40 8.69 12.96
CA GLU A 34 -1.64 9.00 12.24
C GLU A 34 -1.30 9.74 10.94
N GLY A 35 -1.80 9.23 9.81
CA GLY A 35 -1.61 9.85 8.51
C GLY A 35 -2.56 11.02 8.28
N ALA A 36 -2.30 11.79 7.22
CA ALA A 36 -3.25 12.80 6.77
C ALA A 36 -4.58 12.16 6.38
N VAL A 37 -5.69 12.89 6.58
CA VAL A 37 -7.01 12.42 6.13
C VAL A 37 -7.18 12.78 4.65
N PRO A 38 -7.28 11.79 3.74
CA PRO A 38 -7.53 12.02 2.33
C PRO A 38 -8.94 12.58 2.08
N MET A 39 -9.16 13.09 0.87
CA MET A 39 -10.46 13.62 0.43
C MET A 39 -11.61 12.60 0.54
N SER A 40 -11.30 11.30 0.52
CA SER A 40 -12.26 10.22 0.73
C SER A 40 -12.82 10.17 2.16
N GLY A 41 -12.21 10.90 3.11
CA GLY A 41 -12.57 10.92 4.54
C GLY A 41 -12.16 9.65 5.29
N GLN A 42 -11.51 8.69 4.63
CA GLN A 42 -11.07 7.44 5.24
C GLN A 42 -9.87 7.69 6.17
N ARG A 43 -9.83 7.04 7.33
CA ARG A 43 -8.69 7.09 8.26
C ARG A 43 -8.04 5.73 8.31
N MET A 44 -7.39 5.33 7.22
CA MET A 44 -6.73 4.02 7.10
C MET A 44 -5.27 4.13 6.66
N GLU A 45 -4.80 5.36 6.45
CA GLU A 45 -3.44 5.71 6.05
C GLU A 45 -2.64 6.14 7.29
N GLY A 46 -1.36 5.85 7.31
CA GLY A 46 -0.47 6.18 8.43
C GLY A 46 0.99 6.10 8.01
N ASP A 47 1.83 6.86 8.72
CA ASP A 47 3.27 6.88 8.49
C ASP A 47 3.95 5.85 9.41
N LEU A 48 4.83 5.03 8.83
CA LEU A 48 5.66 4.09 9.59
C LEU A 48 7.04 4.71 9.81
N VAL A 49 7.43 4.88 11.07
CA VAL A 49 8.74 5.37 11.47
C VAL A 49 9.54 4.24 12.10
N PHE A 50 10.78 4.04 11.62
CA PHE A 50 11.69 3.02 12.11
C PHE A 50 12.94 3.69 12.70
N GLU A 51 13.13 3.59 14.01
CA GLU A 51 14.25 4.14 14.78
C GLU A 51 14.91 2.99 15.57
N ASP A 52 16.14 2.63 15.20
CA ASP A 52 16.87 1.49 15.78
C ASP A 52 16.07 0.17 15.82
N CYS A 53 15.15 0.01 14.86
CA CYS A 53 14.27 -1.15 14.76
C CYS A 53 15.05 -2.39 14.28
N ARG A 54 15.01 -3.47 15.08
CA ARG A 54 15.71 -4.72 14.78
C ARG A 54 14.74 -5.77 14.25
N VAL A 55 14.94 -6.19 13.00
CA VAL A 55 14.11 -7.20 12.34
C VAL A 55 14.90 -8.52 12.19
N PRO A 56 14.35 -9.67 12.58
CA PRO A 56 15.03 -10.96 12.41
C PRO A 56 15.29 -11.30 10.94
N VAL A 57 16.40 -12.00 10.66
CA VAL A 57 16.73 -12.47 9.31
C VAL A 57 15.65 -13.41 8.75
N ALA A 58 14.98 -14.17 9.63
CA ALA A 58 13.87 -15.05 9.25
C ALA A 58 12.67 -14.30 8.64
N ASN A 59 12.57 -12.99 8.86
CA ASN A 59 11.50 -12.15 8.32
C ASN A 59 11.87 -11.56 6.94
N LEU A 60 13.04 -11.90 6.40
CA LEU A 60 13.41 -11.57 5.03
C LEU A 60 12.45 -12.26 4.05
N LEU A 61 11.84 -11.47 3.17
CA LEU A 61 10.97 -11.98 2.12
C LEU A 61 11.78 -12.19 0.85
N GLY A 62 11.90 -13.44 0.43
CA GLY A 62 12.76 -13.84 -0.69
C GLY A 62 14.24 -13.82 -0.30
N GLU A 63 15.11 -13.54 -1.26
CA GLU A 63 16.54 -13.43 -1.02
C GLU A 63 16.98 -11.97 -0.83
N ALA A 64 18.12 -11.78 -0.17
CA ALA A 64 18.72 -10.45 -0.02
C ALA A 64 18.95 -9.82 -1.41
N GLY A 65 18.61 -8.54 -1.54
CA GLY A 65 18.71 -7.80 -2.81
C GLY A 65 17.50 -7.95 -3.75
N GLN A 66 16.51 -8.79 -3.42
CA GLN A 66 15.31 -8.97 -4.25
C GLN A 66 14.14 -8.04 -3.87
N GLY A 67 14.32 -7.13 -2.92
CA GLY A 67 13.26 -6.30 -2.35
C GLY A 67 12.54 -5.43 -3.39
N LEU A 68 13.29 -4.79 -4.28
CA LEU A 68 12.69 -3.94 -5.32
C LEU A 68 11.87 -4.77 -6.33
N ARG A 69 12.37 -5.95 -6.71
CA ARG A 69 11.65 -6.89 -7.59
C ARG A 69 10.32 -7.31 -6.96
N ILE A 70 10.32 -7.63 -5.66
CA ILE A 70 9.11 -8.00 -4.91
C ILE A 70 8.12 -6.82 -4.87
N GLY A 71 8.59 -5.62 -4.52
CA GLY A 71 7.78 -4.41 -4.45
C GLY A 71 7.12 -4.06 -5.80
N ILE A 72 7.91 -4.03 -6.88
CA ILE A 72 7.42 -3.75 -8.24
C ILE A 72 6.45 -4.83 -8.71
N GLY A 73 6.72 -6.10 -8.40
CA GLY A 73 5.81 -7.21 -8.73
C GLY A 73 4.43 -7.00 -8.11
N ARG A 74 4.37 -6.60 -6.83
CA ARG A 74 3.12 -6.28 -6.15
C ARG A 74 2.40 -5.09 -6.77
N ILE A 75 3.11 -4.01 -7.10
CA ILE A 75 2.54 -2.83 -7.75
C ILE A 75 1.92 -3.20 -9.11
N THR A 76 2.64 -3.99 -9.90
CA THR A 76 2.22 -4.42 -11.24
C THR A 76 0.91 -5.22 -11.16
N LEU A 77 0.84 -6.20 -10.27
CA LEU A 77 -0.38 -6.98 -10.06
C LEU A 77 -1.54 -6.10 -9.57
N ASN A 78 -1.29 -5.22 -8.61
CA ASN A 78 -2.35 -4.37 -8.04
C ASN A 78 -2.97 -3.43 -9.09
N ARG A 79 -2.16 -2.87 -9.99
CA ARG A 79 -2.65 -2.06 -11.12
C ARG A 79 -3.69 -2.81 -11.97
N LEU A 80 -3.45 -4.08 -12.26
CA LEU A 80 -4.40 -4.91 -13.00
C LEU A 80 -5.69 -5.14 -12.20
N LEU A 81 -5.57 -5.38 -10.89
CA LEU A 81 -6.71 -5.64 -10.01
C LEU A 81 -7.58 -4.39 -9.78
N HIS A 82 -7.05 -3.18 -9.94
CA HIS A 82 -7.85 -1.95 -9.85
C HIS A 82 -8.79 -1.72 -11.03
N CYS A 83 -8.46 -2.21 -12.22
CA CYS A 83 -9.26 -2.00 -13.44
C CYS A 83 -10.74 -2.39 -13.31
N PRO A 84 -11.11 -3.60 -12.85
CA PRO A 84 -12.52 -3.99 -12.73
C PRO A 84 -13.30 -3.10 -11.75
N SER A 85 -12.70 -2.68 -10.65
CA SER A 85 -13.35 -1.79 -9.67
C SER A 85 -13.70 -0.44 -10.28
N LEU A 86 -12.78 0.14 -11.06
CA LEU A 86 -13.00 1.42 -11.74
C LEU A 86 -14.06 1.31 -12.84
N ILE A 87 -14.07 0.21 -13.59
CA ILE A 87 -15.10 -0.06 -14.60
C ILE A 87 -16.49 -0.17 -13.95
N GLY A 88 -16.59 -0.86 -12.81
CA GLY A 88 -17.82 -0.96 -12.04
C GLY A 88 -18.32 0.41 -11.55
N ALA A 89 -17.42 1.23 -11.00
CA ALA A 89 -17.74 2.59 -10.57
C ALA A 89 -18.21 3.47 -11.74
N ALA A 90 -17.52 3.43 -12.88
CA ALA A 90 -17.89 4.16 -14.07
C ALA A 90 -19.27 3.74 -14.61
N ARG A 91 -19.57 2.44 -14.63
CA ARG A 91 -20.89 1.93 -15.02
C ARG A 91 -21.98 2.43 -14.07
N ARG A 92 -21.74 2.40 -12.76
CA ARG A 92 -22.70 2.92 -11.78
C ARG A 92 -22.95 4.42 -11.95
N ALA A 93 -21.90 5.20 -12.17
CA ALA A 93 -22.03 6.63 -12.43
C ALA A 93 -22.83 6.90 -13.71
N TRP A 94 -22.59 6.14 -14.78
CA TRP A 94 -23.35 6.20 -16.02
C TRP A 94 -24.85 5.92 -15.80
N ASP A 95 -25.18 4.82 -15.13
CA ASP A 95 -26.57 4.44 -14.88
C ASP A 95 -27.33 5.52 -14.07
N LEU A 96 -26.68 6.08 -13.05
CA LEU A 96 -27.22 7.18 -12.26
C LEU A 96 -27.43 8.44 -13.09
N SER A 97 -26.49 8.76 -13.97
CA SER A 97 -26.56 9.94 -14.85
C SER A 97 -27.71 9.82 -15.84
N VAL A 98 -27.87 8.65 -16.48
CA VAL A 98 -28.97 8.36 -17.40
C VAL A 98 -30.31 8.38 -16.66
N ALA A 99 -30.39 7.79 -15.47
CA ALA A 99 -31.61 7.82 -14.66
C ALA A 99 -32.00 9.26 -14.31
N HIS A 100 -31.05 10.08 -13.86
CA HIS A 100 -31.29 11.47 -13.51
C HIS A 100 -31.75 12.31 -14.72
N ALA A 101 -31.09 12.15 -15.87
CA ALA A 101 -31.43 12.88 -17.09
C ALA A 101 -32.88 12.64 -17.55
N LYS A 102 -33.44 11.45 -17.32
CA LYS A 102 -34.83 11.12 -17.66
C LYS A 102 -35.87 11.80 -16.76
N THR A 103 -35.49 12.14 -15.52
CA THR A 103 -36.42 12.67 -14.52
C THR A 103 -36.21 14.15 -14.22
N ARG A 104 -35.13 14.75 -14.71
CA ARG A 104 -34.79 16.15 -14.43
C ARG A 104 -35.70 17.09 -15.22
N VAL A 105 -36.46 17.93 -14.51
CA VAL A 105 -37.25 19.04 -15.08
C VAL A 105 -36.43 20.34 -14.99
N ALA A 106 -36.65 21.24 -15.95
CA ALA A 106 -36.00 22.56 -16.03
C ALA A 106 -36.30 23.43 -14.81
#